data_AF-A0A2M9P2C7-F1
#
_entry.id   AF-A0A2M9P2C7-F1
#
_cell.length_a   1.000
_cell.length_b   1.000
_cell.length_c   1.000
_cell.angle_alpha   90.00
_cell.angle_beta   90.00
_cell.angle_gamma   90.00
#
_symmetry.space_group_name_H-M   'P 1'
#
loop_
_entity.id
_entity.type
_entity.pdbx_description
1 polymer ?
#
loop_
_entity_poly.entity_id
_entity_poly.type
_entity_poly.pdbx_seq_one_letter_code
_entity_poly.pdbx_strand_id
1 'polypeptide(L)'
;FKTSTGTVSVTNLWSHGGMFPNGISGFLLSLQLVVFSFVGVDLVGVSAAETANPRKNIPSAINKIPVRILLFYVGALFVILVVNPWTQLDATSSPFVEVFALIGIPVAAGIINFVVLTSAASACNSGLFSTSRILYTLSRNGEASAKLAHLNKQAVPSNALFTSTIVVSLGALLSKLIPEQAFTVVTTISAICFIWVWSIILISHIIYTKKRPDLRAKSTFRAPLTPFINYLILGLFAFILLVMLFAEATRLSLLMTPIWFIVLAMLYKYKKR
;
A
#
# COMPACT_ATOMS: atom_id res chain seq x y z
N PHE A 1 -26.18 14.10 19.31
CA PHE A 1 -25.07 14.30 20.26
C PHE A 1 -24.24 15.50 19.78
N LYS A 2 -23.81 16.40 20.66
CA LYS A 2 -22.98 17.57 20.29
C LYS A 2 -21.56 17.35 20.81
N THR A 3 -20.57 17.41 19.92
CA THR A 3 -19.14 17.42 20.25
C THR A 3 -18.67 18.88 20.36
N SER A 4 -17.44 19.09 20.85
CA SER A 4 -16.83 20.43 20.86
C SER A 4 -16.55 20.98 19.45
N THR A 5 -16.61 20.14 18.41
CA THR A 5 -16.34 20.50 17.01
C THR A 5 -17.59 20.55 16.13
N GLY A 6 -18.76 20.12 16.62
CA GLY A 6 -20.00 20.14 15.84
C GLY A 6 -21.13 19.27 16.39
N THR A 7 -22.18 19.07 15.60
CA THR A 7 -23.23 18.08 15.91
C THR A 7 -22.92 16.79 15.17
N VAL A 8 -22.99 15.66 15.87
CA VAL A 8 -22.85 14.33 15.26
C VAL A 8 -24.04 14.12 14.33
N SER A 9 -23.78 14.07 13.02
CA SER A 9 -24.81 13.96 11.99
C SER A 9 -24.25 13.35 10.71
N VAL A 10 -25.06 12.53 10.04
CA VAL A 10 -24.73 12.00 8.70
C VAL A 10 -24.62 13.12 7.68
N THR A 11 -25.27 14.26 7.91
CA THR A 11 -25.15 15.41 7.02
C THR A 11 -23.73 15.97 6.96
N ASN A 12 -22.88 15.72 7.96
CA ASN A 12 -21.48 16.18 7.98
C ASN A 12 -20.66 15.68 6.78
N LEU A 13 -21.10 14.59 6.13
CA LEU A 13 -20.49 14.08 4.90
C LEU A 13 -20.65 15.01 3.69
N TRP A 14 -21.67 15.87 3.66
CA TRP A 14 -21.95 16.75 2.51
C TRP A 14 -22.36 18.19 2.88
N SER A 15 -22.57 18.51 4.16
CA SER A 15 -22.99 19.84 4.60
C SER A 15 -21.87 20.89 4.53
N HIS A 16 -20.62 20.46 4.46
CA HIS A 16 -19.44 21.34 4.47
C HIS A 16 -18.80 21.43 3.07
N GLY A 17 -19.58 21.90 2.09
CA GLY A 17 -19.12 22.07 0.70
C GLY A 17 -19.54 20.95 -0.28
N GLY A 18 -20.53 20.14 0.07
CA GLY A 18 -21.01 19.03 -0.77
C GLY A 18 -20.15 17.76 -0.66
N MET A 19 -20.37 16.81 -1.57
CA MET A 19 -19.57 15.56 -1.65
C MET A 19 -18.14 15.80 -2.16
N PHE A 20 -17.91 16.89 -2.89
CA PHE A 20 -16.62 17.26 -3.48
C PHE A 20 -16.20 18.66 -3.05
N PRO A 21 -15.92 18.90 -1.76
CA PRO A 21 -15.64 20.24 -1.25
C PRO A 21 -14.36 20.85 -1.82
N ASN A 22 -13.36 20.01 -2.13
CA ASN A 22 -12.12 20.40 -2.80
C ASN A 22 -12.20 20.24 -4.34
N GLY A 23 -13.41 20.17 -4.88
CA GLY A 23 -13.68 19.90 -6.30
C GLY A 23 -13.27 18.49 -6.75
N ILE A 24 -13.41 18.24 -8.05
CA ILE A 24 -13.01 16.98 -8.68
C ILE A 24 -11.49 16.79 -8.59
N SER A 25 -10.72 17.88 -8.66
CA SER A 25 -9.25 17.83 -8.51
C SER A 25 -8.84 17.24 -7.15
N GLY A 26 -9.44 17.68 -6.05
CA GLY A 26 -9.15 17.13 -4.72
C GLY A 26 -9.45 15.63 -4.61
N PHE A 27 -10.55 15.18 -5.21
CA PHE A 27 -10.88 13.76 -5.29
C PHE A 27 -9.82 12.97 -6.08
N LEU A 28 -9.41 13.48 -7.25
CA LEU A 28 -8.40 12.84 -8.07
C LEU A 28 -7.04 12.75 -7.36
N LEU A 29 -6.63 13.82 -6.66
CA LEU A 29 -5.39 13.84 -5.87
C LEU A 29 -5.44 12.82 -4.72
N SER A 30 -6.61 12.60 -4.11
CA SER A 30 -6.78 11.63 -3.03
C SER A 30 -6.58 10.18 -3.48
N LEU A 31 -6.82 9.86 -4.77
CA LEU A 31 -6.68 8.50 -5.31
C LEU A 31 -5.29 7.92 -5.07
N GLN A 32 -4.25 8.74 -5.10
CA GLN A 32 -2.89 8.29 -4.81
C GLN A 32 -2.76 7.78 -3.37
N LEU A 33 -3.23 8.54 -2.38
CA LEU A 33 -3.16 8.14 -0.97
C LEU A 33 -4.04 6.91 -0.71
N VAL A 34 -5.17 6.80 -1.40
CA VAL A 34 -6.02 5.62 -1.37
C VAL A 34 -5.28 4.40 -1.92
N VAL A 35 -4.62 4.51 -3.07
CA VAL A 35 -3.79 3.43 -3.65
C VAL A 35 -2.66 3.03 -2.70
N PHE A 36 -1.96 4.01 -2.13
CA PHE A 36 -0.91 3.77 -1.15
C PHE A 36 -1.44 3.00 0.08
N SER A 37 -2.66 3.29 0.53
CA SER A 37 -3.28 2.61 1.68
C SER A 37 -3.51 1.10 1.46
N PHE A 38 -3.50 0.64 0.20
CA PHE A 38 -3.66 -0.79 -0.16
C PHE A 38 -2.36 -1.50 -0.52
N VAL A 39 -1.22 -0.83 -0.36
CA VAL A 39 0.10 -1.43 -0.53
C VAL A 39 0.26 -2.63 0.43
N GLY A 40 0.78 -3.74 -0.09
CA GLY A 40 1.02 -4.96 0.68
C GLY A 40 -0.07 -6.02 0.58
N VAL A 41 -1.19 -5.77 -0.11
CA VAL A 41 -2.20 -6.80 -0.39
C VAL A 41 -1.62 -7.96 -1.24
N ASP A 42 -0.62 -7.67 -2.07
CA ASP A 42 0.10 -8.66 -2.88
C ASP A 42 0.97 -9.62 -2.04
N LEU A 43 1.24 -9.29 -0.77
CA LEU A 43 2.00 -10.15 0.14
C LEU A 43 1.34 -11.51 0.36
N VAL A 44 0.01 -11.59 0.21
CA VAL A 44 -0.74 -12.86 0.23
C VAL A 44 -0.18 -13.85 -0.81
N GLY A 45 0.29 -13.35 -1.96
CA GLY A 45 0.93 -14.17 -2.99
C GLY A 45 2.29 -14.73 -2.55
N VAL A 46 3.11 -13.92 -1.87
CA VAL A 46 4.42 -14.35 -1.35
C VAL A 46 4.25 -15.40 -0.24
N SER A 47 3.29 -15.18 0.66
CA SER A 47 2.99 -16.11 1.75
C SER A 47 2.23 -17.36 1.31
N ALA A 48 1.76 -17.43 0.05
CA ALA A 48 1.02 -18.59 -0.44
C ALA A 48 1.85 -19.88 -0.41
N ALA A 49 3.16 -19.79 -0.63
CA ALA A 49 4.07 -20.94 -0.57
C ALA A 49 4.26 -21.49 0.85
N GLU A 50 3.98 -20.70 1.88
CA GLU A 50 4.19 -21.05 3.29
C GLU A 50 2.88 -21.28 4.05
N THR A 51 1.75 -21.00 3.41
CA THR A 51 0.44 -21.12 4.02
C THR A 51 0.05 -22.59 4.05
N ALA A 52 -0.25 -23.12 5.25
CA ALA A 52 -0.85 -24.44 5.39
C ALA A 52 -2.15 -24.52 4.57
N ASN A 53 -2.37 -25.63 3.85
CA ASN A 53 -3.56 -25.83 3.00
C ASN A 53 -3.87 -24.65 2.05
N PRO A 54 -2.94 -24.27 1.16
CA PRO A 54 -3.04 -23.03 0.37
C PRO A 54 -4.26 -23.02 -0.56
N ARG A 55 -4.69 -24.19 -1.06
CA ARG A 55 -5.89 -24.33 -1.92
C ARG A 55 -7.19 -23.88 -1.26
N LYS A 56 -7.27 -23.91 0.09
CA LYS A 56 -8.45 -23.46 0.85
C LYS A 56 -8.21 -22.10 1.48
N ASN A 57 -7.04 -21.90 2.07
CA ASN A 57 -6.77 -20.72 2.89
C ASN A 57 -6.53 -19.46 2.05
N ILE A 58 -5.87 -19.57 0.89
CA ILE A 58 -5.60 -18.42 0.02
C ILE A 58 -6.90 -17.85 -0.58
N PRO A 59 -7.80 -18.66 -1.21
CA PRO A 59 -9.09 -18.14 -1.68
C PRO A 59 -9.95 -17.53 -0.57
N SER A 60 -10.01 -18.17 0.60
CA SER A 60 -10.74 -17.64 1.76
C SER A 60 -10.19 -16.28 2.21
N ALA A 61 -8.86 -16.13 2.27
CA ALA A 61 -8.23 -14.86 2.64
C ALA A 61 -8.56 -13.76 1.62
N ILE A 62 -8.37 -14.03 0.32
CA ILE A 62 -8.63 -13.07 -0.76
C ILE A 62 -10.09 -12.60 -0.75
N ASN A 63 -11.05 -13.51 -0.59
CA ASN A 63 -12.47 -13.14 -0.58
C ASN A 63 -12.89 -12.34 0.67
N LYS A 64 -12.17 -12.49 1.79
CA LYS A 64 -12.47 -11.78 3.05
C LYS A 64 -11.83 -10.39 3.10
N ILE A 65 -10.74 -10.16 2.38
CA ILE A 65 -10.00 -8.88 2.40
C ILE A 65 -10.92 -7.69 2.02
N PRO A 66 -11.67 -7.71 0.90
CA PRO A 66 -12.53 -6.58 0.53
C PRO A 66 -13.61 -6.27 1.56
N VAL A 67 -14.28 -7.30 2.11
CA VAL A 67 -15.32 -7.12 3.14
C VAL A 67 -14.74 -6.47 4.39
N ARG A 68 -13.54 -6.90 4.82
CA ARG A 68 -12.85 -6.30 5.96
C ARG A 68 -12.42 -4.86 5.70
N ILE A 69 -11.97 -4.55 4.49
CA ILE A 69 -11.64 -3.17 4.10
C ILE A 69 -12.89 -2.28 4.15
N LEU A 70 -14.00 -2.71 3.56
CA LEU A 70 -15.25 -1.94 3.59
C LEU A 70 -15.72 -1.70 5.03
N LEU A 71 -15.68 -2.74 5.87
CA LEU A 71 -16.15 -2.64 7.25
C LEU A 71 -15.21 -1.77 8.11
N PHE A 72 -13.91 -2.05 8.11
CA PHE A 72 -12.97 -1.41 9.04
C PHE A 72 -12.40 -0.10 8.53
N TYR A 73 -12.15 0.04 7.22
CA TYR A 73 -11.58 1.27 6.66
C TYR A 73 -12.69 2.26 6.29
N VAL A 74 -13.59 1.86 5.38
CA VAL A 74 -14.67 2.76 4.92
C VAL A 74 -15.66 3.02 6.05
N GLY A 75 -16.02 2.00 6.84
CA GLY A 75 -16.88 2.15 8.00
C GLY A 75 -16.28 3.06 9.09
N ALA A 76 -14.98 2.96 9.37
CA ALA A 76 -14.35 3.86 10.33
C ALA A 76 -14.30 5.31 9.82
N LEU A 77 -13.94 5.53 8.55
CA LEU A 77 -13.96 6.87 7.95
C LEU A 77 -15.37 7.47 7.97
N PHE A 78 -16.39 6.67 7.67
CA PHE A 78 -17.78 7.09 7.78
C PHE A 78 -18.11 7.56 9.20
N VAL A 79 -17.78 6.77 10.23
CA VAL A 79 -18.04 7.14 11.63
C VAL A 79 -17.26 8.40 12.01
N ILE A 80 -15.99 8.50 11.63
CA ILE A 80 -15.15 9.68 11.92
C ILE A 80 -15.78 10.94 11.32
N LEU A 81 -16.19 10.91 10.06
CA LEU A 81 -16.78 12.06 9.36
C LEU A 81 -18.18 12.42 9.86
N VAL A 82 -18.95 11.44 10.34
CA VAL A 82 -20.24 11.67 11.00
C VAL A 82 -20.04 12.38 12.34
N VAL A 83 -18.98 12.04 13.08
CA VAL A 83 -18.70 12.61 14.41
C VAL A 83 -18.02 13.98 14.31
N ASN A 84 -17.01 14.12 13.45
CA ASN A 84 -16.23 15.34 13.29
C ASN A 84 -16.25 15.80 11.81
N PRO A 85 -16.72 17.02 11.50
CA PRO A 85 -16.64 17.57 10.16
C PRO A 85 -15.21 17.52 9.62
N TRP A 86 -15.05 17.22 8.32
CA TRP A 86 -13.73 17.12 7.70
C TRP A 86 -12.89 18.40 7.82
N THR A 87 -13.53 19.57 7.99
CA THR A 87 -12.88 20.87 8.17
C THR A 87 -12.20 21.04 9.54
N GLN A 88 -12.53 20.18 10.51
CA GLN A 88 -12.05 20.23 11.89
C GLN A 88 -11.09 19.07 12.18
N LEU A 89 -10.70 18.29 11.16
CA LEU A 89 -9.71 17.23 11.29
C LEU A 89 -8.33 17.83 11.09
N ASP A 90 -7.48 17.74 12.12
CA ASP A 90 -6.08 18.10 12.00
C ASP A 90 -5.31 16.99 11.27
N ALA A 91 -4.58 17.35 10.22
CA ALA A 91 -3.73 16.42 9.47
C ALA A 91 -2.50 15.95 10.27
N THR A 92 -2.11 16.66 11.32
CA THR A 92 -0.94 16.31 12.16
C THR A 92 -1.28 15.36 13.31
N SER A 93 -2.56 15.23 13.64
CA SER A 93 -3.07 14.39 14.73
C SER A 93 -3.82 13.17 14.19
N SER A 94 -3.90 12.08 14.96
CA SER A 94 -4.65 10.90 14.54
C SER A 94 -6.16 11.15 14.67
N PRO A 95 -6.95 11.05 13.57
CA PRO A 95 -8.40 11.27 13.63
C PRO A 95 -9.12 10.28 14.56
N PHE A 96 -8.57 9.08 14.72
CA PHE A 96 -9.10 8.10 15.67
C PHE A 96 -8.95 8.57 17.10
N VAL A 97 -7.74 9.02 17.46
CA VAL A 97 -7.44 9.54 18.80
C VAL A 97 -8.33 10.75 19.10
N GLU A 98 -8.49 11.64 18.13
CA GLU A 98 -9.28 12.86 18.25
C GLU A 98 -10.77 12.54 18.51
N VAL A 99 -11.36 11.63 17.74
CA VAL A 99 -12.74 11.19 17.94
C VAL A 99 -12.95 10.54 19.32
N PHE A 100 -12.03 9.70 19.79
CA PHE A 100 -12.15 9.07 21.11
C PHE A 100 -11.93 10.07 22.27
N ALA A 101 -11.09 11.08 22.07
CA ALA A 101 -10.93 12.17 23.03
C ALA A 101 -12.22 13.01 23.15
N LEU A 102 -12.89 13.29 22.04
CA LEU A 102 -14.17 14.02 21.99
C LEU A 102 -15.32 13.29 22.73
N ILE A 103 -15.28 11.96 22.77
CA ILE A 103 -16.27 11.14 23.47
C ILE A 103 -16.03 11.12 24.99
N GLY A 104 -14.92 11.71 25.47
CA GLY A 104 -14.64 11.88 26.90
C GLY A 104 -14.06 10.63 27.56
N ILE A 105 -13.34 9.79 26.80
CA ILE A 105 -12.62 8.63 27.34
C ILE A 105 -11.10 8.87 27.18
N PRO A 106 -10.43 9.56 28.12
CA PRO A 106 -9.00 9.88 28.01
C PRO A 106 -8.11 8.64 27.87
N VAL A 107 -8.51 7.52 28.49
CA VAL A 107 -7.81 6.23 28.39
C VAL A 107 -7.90 5.67 26.96
N ALA A 108 -8.98 5.93 26.22
CA ALA A 108 -9.15 5.42 24.87
C ALA A 108 -8.12 6.02 23.90
N ALA A 109 -7.73 7.29 24.08
CA ALA A 109 -6.67 7.92 23.29
C ALA A 109 -5.34 7.15 23.44
N GLY A 110 -4.96 6.78 24.66
CA GLY A 110 -3.76 5.98 24.93
C GLY A 110 -3.83 4.57 24.33
N ILE A 111 -4.98 3.90 24.46
CA ILE A 111 -5.20 2.56 23.89
C ILE A 111 -5.09 2.61 22.35
N ILE A 112 -5.72 3.60 21.72
CA ILE A 112 -5.69 3.74 20.25
C ILE A 112 -4.27 4.03 19.76
N ASN A 113 -3.53 4.91 20.42
CA ASN A 113 -2.13 5.14 20.10
C ASN A 113 -1.30 3.86 20.21
N PHE A 114 -1.49 3.08 21.28
CA PHE A 114 -0.81 1.78 21.44
C PHE A 114 -1.17 0.80 20.32
N VAL A 115 -2.45 0.71 19.93
CA VAL A 115 -2.91 -0.14 18.82
C VAL A 115 -2.30 0.31 17.49
N VAL A 116 -2.29 1.61 17.19
CA VAL A 116 -1.73 2.17 15.96
C VAL A 116 -0.23 1.91 15.88
N LEU A 117 0.52 2.15 16.94
CA LEU A 117 1.96 1.90 16.99
C LEU A 117 2.30 0.41 16.83
N THR A 118 1.55 -0.46 17.52
CA THR A 118 1.73 -1.91 17.40
C THR A 118 1.40 -2.40 15.99
N SER A 119 0.35 -1.86 15.38
CA SER A 119 -0.04 -2.16 14.00
C SER A 119 1.02 -1.70 12.99
N ALA A 120 1.57 -0.50 13.17
CA ALA A 120 2.64 0.04 12.35
C ALA A 120 3.92 -0.82 12.47
N ALA A 121 4.28 -1.25 13.69
CA ALA A 121 5.40 -2.15 13.91
C ALA A 121 5.20 -3.51 13.22
N SER A 122 3.98 -4.07 13.28
CA SER A 122 3.62 -5.32 12.60
C SER A 122 3.71 -5.20 11.07
N ALA A 123 3.24 -4.09 10.51
CA ALA A 123 3.34 -3.79 9.08
C ALA A 123 4.81 -3.64 8.64
N CYS A 124 5.63 -2.93 9.43
CA CYS A 124 7.07 -2.79 9.18
C CYS A 124 7.78 -4.16 9.18
N ASN A 125 7.48 -5.02 10.16
CA ASN A 125 8.02 -6.38 10.22
C ASN A 125 7.64 -7.21 8.97
N SER A 126 6.38 -7.12 8.54
CA SER A 126 5.90 -7.82 7.33
C SER A 126 6.60 -7.32 6.06
N GLY A 127 6.83 -6.00 5.96
CA GLY A 127 7.57 -5.39 4.85
C GLY A 127 9.04 -5.82 4.80
N LEU A 128 9.74 -5.81 5.93
CA LEU A 128 11.12 -6.29 6.04
C LEU A 128 11.23 -7.78 5.71
N PHE A 129 10.32 -8.60 6.24
CA PHE A 129 10.24 -10.03 5.94
C PHE A 129 10.07 -10.29 4.44
N SER A 130 9.08 -9.65 3.81
CA SER A 130 8.83 -9.79 2.37
C SER A 130 10.04 -9.41 1.52
N THR A 131 10.59 -8.22 1.78
CA THR A 131 11.71 -7.67 1.01
C THR A 131 12.93 -8.58 1.12
N SER A 132 13.23 -9.09 2.32
CA SER A 132 14.36 -9.99 2.53
C SER A 132 14.23 -11.29 1.72
N ARG A 133 13.02 -11.84 1.56
CA ARG A 133 12.75 -13.05 0.77
C ARG A 133 12.77 -12.81 -0.73
N ILE A 134 12.28 -11.66 -1.17
CA ILE A 134 12.37 -11.26 -2.57
C ILE A 134 13.85 -11.10 -2.95
N LEU A 135 14.65 -10.39 -2.15
CA LEU A 135 16.09 -10.25 -2.35
C LEU A 135 16.83 -11.61 -2.32
N TYR A 136 16.47 -12.49 -1.40
CA TYR A 136 16.99 -13.86 -1.36
C TYR A 136 16.70 -14.62 -2.66
N THR A 137 15.45 -14.56 -3.15
CA THR A 137 15.02 -15.25 -4.38
C THR A 137 15.74 -14.70 -5.61
N LEU A 138 15.86 -13.36 -5.72
CA LEU A 138 16.63 -12.71 -6.77
C LEU A 138 18.11 -13.13 -6.73
N SER A 139 18.70 -13.22 -5.53
CA SER A 139 20.09 -13.67 -5.37
C SER A 139 20.28 -15.13 -5.79
N ARG A 140 19.35 -16.00 -5.39
CA ARG A 140 19.30 -17.42 -5.76
C ARG A 140 19.17 -17.65 -7.27
N ASN A 141 18.54 -16.71 -7.99
CA ASN A 141 18.38 -16.72 -9.44
C ASN A 141 19.55 -16.05 -10.18
N GLY A 142 20.58 -15.57 -9.47
CA GLY A 142 21.70 -14.86 -10.08
C GLY A 142 21.40 -13.39 -10.43
N GLU A 143 20.26 -12.84 -10.00
CA GLU A 143 19.80 -11.49 -10.32
C GLU A 143 20.23 -10.46 -9.25
N ALA A 144 20.49 -10.88 -8.01
CA ALA A 144 21.07 -10.04 -6.94
C ALA A 144 22.37 -10.64 -6.33
N SER A 145 23.16 -9.85 -5.58
CA SER A 145 24.48 -10.28 -5.06
C SER A 145 24.39 -11.62 -4.34
N ALA A 146 25.29 -12.56 -4.62
CA ALA A 146 25.27 -13.92 -4.06
C ALA A 146 25.29 -13.93 -2.51
N LYS A 147 25.87 -12.88 -1.89
CA LYS A 147 25.87 -12.72 -0.43
C LYS A 147 24.46 -12.61 0.17
N LEU A 148 23.48 -12.14 -0.60
CA LEU A 148 22.09 -12.01 -0.17
C LEU A 148 21.33 -13.35 -0.13
N ALA A 149 21.86 -14.40 -0.78
CA ALA A 149 21.32 -15.76 -0.73
C ALA A 149 21.79 -16.56 0.51
N HIS A 150 22.58 -15.96 1.42
CA HIS A 150 23.04 -16.65 2.61
C HIS A 150 21.92 -16.74 3.67
N LEU A 151 21.60 -17.95 4.12
CA LEU A 151 20.65 -18.21 5.21
C LEU A 151 21.40 -18.42 6.53
N ASN A 152 20.86 -17.89 7.62
CA ASN A 152 21.35 -18.21 8.97
C ASN A 152 20.81 -19.57 9.48
N LYS A 153 21.17 -19.95 10.70
CA LYS A 153 20.74 -21.22 11.34
C LYS A 153 19.21 -21.35 11.49
N GLN A 154 18.49 -20.23 11.48
CA GLN A 154 17.03 -20.16 11.58
C GLN A 154 16.35 -20.03 10.20
N ALA A 155 17.07 -20.29 9.11
CA ALA A 155 16.59 -20.17 7.74
C ALA A 155 16.11 -18.76 7.33
N VAL A 156 16.68 -17.72 7.96
CA VAL A 156 16.41 -16.31 7.64
C VAL A 156 17.54 -15.77 6.75
N PRO A 157 17.24 -15.07 5.64
CA PRO A 157 18.25 -14.44 4.79
C PRO A 157 18.84 -13.18 5.46
N SER A 158 19.78 -13.40 6.39
CA SER A 158 20.28 -12.36 7.31
C SER A 158 20.88 -11.14 6.60
N ASN A 159 21.65 -11.37 5.53
CA ASN A 159 22.27 -10.28 4.78
C ASN A 159 21.22 -9.44 4.04
N ALA A 160 20.21 -10.08 3.45
CA ALA A 160 19.10 -9.38 2.80
C ALA A 160 18.24 -8.60 3.79
N LEU A 161 17.99 -9.18 4.97
CA LEU A 161 17.30 -8.49 6.06
C LEU A 161 18.10 -7.26 6.53
N PHE A 162 19.39 -7.40 6.78
CA PHE A 162 20.25 -6.28 7.22
C PHE A 162 20.29 -5.16 6.18
N THR A 163 20.46 -5.47 4.89
CA THR A 163 20.38 -4.48 3.82
C THR A 163 19.01 -3.77 3.80
N SER A 164 17.92 -4.51 3.96
CA SER A 164 16.57 -3.93 4.01
C SER A 164 16.41 -2.98 5.21
N THR A 165 16.94 -3.35 6.37
CA THR A 165 16.94 -2.50 7.58
C THR A 165 17.73 -1.21 7.40
N ILE A 166 18.87 -1.25 6.71
CA ILE A 166 19.64 -0.04 6.38
C ILE A 166 18.80 0.88 5.50
N VAL A 167 18.18 0.34 4.44
CA VAL A 167 17.36 1.15 3.52
C VAL A 167 16.17 1.78 4.23
N VAL A 168 15.47 1.03 5.08
CA VAL A 168 14.37 1.57 5.89
C VAL A 168 14.87 2.63 6.87
N SER A 169 16.02 2.42 7.51
CA SER A 169 16.63 3.41 8.42
C SER A 169 16.98 4.71 7.69
N LEU A 170 17.52 4.62 6.46
CA LEU A 170 17.77 5.79 5.61
C LEU A 170 16.47 6.50 5.23
N GLY A 171 15.40 5.74 4.94
CA GLY A 171 14.06 6.30 4.72
C GLY A 171 13.52 7.02 5.95
N ALA A 172 13.71 6.47 7.15
CA ALA A 172 13.31 7.11 8.40
C ALA A 172 14.11 8.40 8.70
N LEU A 173 15.38 8.46 8.29
CA LEU A 173 16.18 9.69 8.38
C LEU A 173 15.64 10.81 7.48
N LEU A 174 14.97 10.48 6.37
CA LEU A 174 14.33 11.46 5.49
C LEU A 174 13.29 12.31 6.24
N SER A 175 12.58 11.70 7.20
CA SER A 175 11.62 12.40 8.06
C SER A 175 12.25 13.47 8.96
N LYS A 176 13.58 13.42 9.20
CA LYS A 176 14.31 14.48 9.89
C LYS A 176 14.89 15.53 8.94
N LEU A 177 15.27 15.12 7.73
CA LEU A 177 15.93 16.01 6.75
C LEU A 177 14.93 16.90 6.02
N ILE A 178 13.76 16.38 5.65
CA ILE A 178 12.70 17.10 4.93
C ILE A 178 11.33 16.81 5.55
N PRO A 179 11.08 17.18 6.82
CA PRO A 179 9.92 16.75 7.60
C PRO A 179 8.56 17.00 6.90
N GLU A 180 8.40 18.16 6.24
CA GLU A 180 7.13 18.49 5.58
C GLU A 180 6.86 17.70 4.30
N GLN A 181 7.91 17.25 3.61
CA GLN A 181 7.78 16.59 2.30
C GLN A 181 8.04 15.09 2.38
N ALA A 182 8.68 14.59 3.44
CA ALA A 182 9.10 13.21 3.58
C ALA A 182 7.93 12.23 3.39
N PHE A 183 6.79 12.49 4.04
CA PHE A 183 5.60 11.65 3.91
C PHE A 183 5.09 11.63 2.46
N THR A 184 4.91 12.80 1.85
CA THR A 184 4.42 12.91 0.47
C THR A 184 5.38 12.23 -0.50
N VAL A 185 6.69 12.46 -0.39
CA VAL A 185 7.69 11.85 -1.28
C VAL A 185 7.70 10.33 -1.16
N VAL A 186 7.76 9.79 0.06
CA VAL A 186 7.83 8.33 0.30
C VAL A 186 6.55 7.64 -0.16
N THR A 187 5.38 8.20 0.18
CA THR A 187 4.10 7.62 -0.23
C THR A 187 3.90 7.70 -1.75
N THR A 188 4.34 8.78 -2.39
CA THR A 188 4.29 8.95 -3.86
C THR A 188 5.17 7.92 -4.57
N ILE A 189 6.45 7.83 -4.19
CA ILE A 189 7.39 6.86 -4.80
C ILE A 189 6.90 5.43 -4.57
N SER A 190 6.42 5.12 -3.36
CA SER A 190 5.85 3.81 -3.05
C SER A 190 4.65 3.49 -3.94
N ALA A 191 3.67 4.39 -4.05
CA ALA A 191 2.49 4.19 -4.89
C ALA A 191 2.86 3.93 -6.36
N ILE A 192 3.83 4.68 -6.91
CA ILE A 192 4.29 4.49 -8.30
C ILE A 192 4.93 3.10 -8.48
N CYS A 193 5.82 2.70 -7.56
CA CYS A 193 6.46 1.39 -7.60
C CYS A 193 5.44 0.25 -7.51
N PHE A 194 4.43 0.37 -6.65
CA PHE A 194 3.38 -0.64 -6.54
C PHE A 194 2.44 -0.67 -7.74
N ILE A 195 2.07 0.49 -8.30
CA ILE A 195 1.32 0.56 -9.56
C ILE A 195 2.09 -0.18 -10.66
N TRP A 196 3.41 0.00 -10.74
CA TRP A 196 4.25 -0.71 -11.70
C TRP A 196 4.24 -2.23 -11.48
N VAL A 197 4.48 -2.69 -10.24
CA VAL A 197 4.46 -4.11 -9.88
C VAL A 197 3.11 -4.74 -10.20
N TRP A 198 2.01 -4.11 -9.77
CA TRP A 198 0.66 -4.60 -10.03
C TRP A 198 0.32 -4.59 -11.52
N SER A 199 0.80 -3.61 -12.27
CA SER A 199 0.65 -3.59 -13.73
C SER A 199 1.35 -4.79 -14.38
N ILE A 200 2.56 -5.14 -13.95
CA ILE A 200 3.28 -6.33 -14.43
C ILE A 200 2.52 -7.61 -14.05
N ILE A 201 1.97 -7.70 -12.84
CA ILE A 201 1.15 -8.84 -12.40
C ILE A 201 -0.07 -9.00 -13.30
N LEU A 202 -0.79 -7.91 -13.59
CA LEU A 202 -1.97 -7.92 -14.45
C LEU A 202 -1.63 -8.29 -15.89
N ILE A 203 -0.56 -7.73 -16.46
CA ILE A 203 -0.09 -8.07 -17.80
C ILE A 203 0.30 -9.56 -17.86
N SER A 204 1.02 -10.05 -16.84
CA SER A 204 1.39 -11.46 -16.73
C SER A 204 0.16 -12.35 -16.63
N HIS A 205 -0.86 -11.94 -15.88
CA HIS A 205 -2.13 -12.64 -15.79
C HIS A 205 -2.88 -12.66 -17.13
N ILE A 206 -2.91 -11.55 -17.88
CA ILE A 206 -3.47 -11.51 -19.25
C ILE A 206 -2.72 -12.49 -20.16
N ILE A 207 -1.39 -12.46 -20.17
CA ILE A 207 -0.57 -13.35 -21.00
C ILE A 207 -0.81 -14.82 -20.60
N TYR A 208 -0.85 -15.13 -19.30
CA TYR A 208 -1.16 -16.46 -18.79
C TYR A 208 -2.53 -16.95 -19.29
N THR A 209 -3.56 -16.11 -19.21
CA THR A 209 -4.91 -16.48 -19.64
C THR A 209 -5.02 -16.75 -21.14
N LYS A 210 -4.15 -16.16 -21.95
CA LYS A 210 -4.09 -16.36 -23.41
C LYS A 210 -3.20 -17.53 -23.81
N LYS A 211 -2.03 -17.68 -23.18
CA LYS A 211 -1.02 -18.69 -23.56
C LYS A 211 -1.23 -20.06 -22.92
N ARG A 212 -1.94 -20.15 -21.80
CA ARG A 212 -2.12 -21.41 -21.04
C ARG A 212 -3.61 -21.64 -20.69
N PRO A 213 -4.49 -21.76 -21.70
CA PRO A 213 -5.92 -22.01 -21.46
C PRO A 213 -6.17 -23.36 -20.75
N ASP A 214 -5.30 -24.33 -20.98
CA ASP A 214 -5.29 -25.66 -20.35
C ASP A 214 -5.10 -25.58 -18.82
N LEU A 215 -4.12 -24.79 -18.36
CA LEU A 215 -3.88 -24.60 -16.93
C LEU A 215 -4.97 -23.73 -16.29
N ARG A 216 -5.48 -22.74 -17.03
CA ARG A 216 -6.59 -21.89 -16.57
C ARG A 216 -7.85 -22.72 -16.31
N ALA A 217 -8.15 -23.69 -17.19
CA ALA A 217 -9.28 -24.59 -17.02
C ALA A 217 -9.17 -25.45 -15.74
N LYS A 218 -7.95 -25.80 -15.33
CA LYS A 218 -7.69 -26.57 -14.11
C LYS A 218 -7.66 -25.70 -12.83
N SER A 219 -7.67 -24.37 -12.94
CA SER A 219 -7.63 -23.50 -11.77
C SER A 219 -8.93 -23.56 -10.97
N THR A 220 -8.81 -23.85 -9.67
CA THR A 220 -9.91 -23.90 -8.70
C THR A 220 -10.35 -22.53 -8.20
N PHE A 221 -9.50 -21.51 -8.37
CA PHE A 221 -9.79 -20.13 -8.00
C PHE A 221 -9.51 -19.21 -9.19
N ARG A 222 -10.53 -18.49 -9.65
CA ARG A 222 -10.47 -17.69 -10.87
C ARG A 222 -10.90 -16.26 -10.57
N ALA A 223 -10.18 -15.30 -11.12
CA ALA A 223 -10.57 -13.90 -11.02
C ALA A 223 -11.86 -13.67 -11.86
N PRO A 224 -12.89 -13.05 -11.28
CA PRO A 224 -14.14 -12.76 -12.00
C PRO A 224 -13.86 -11.80 -13.17
N LEU A 225 -14.67 -11.88 -14.24
CA LEU A 225 -14.63 -10.95 -15.38
C LEU A 225 -13.27 -10.87 -16.12
N THR A 226 -12.43 -11.91 -16.02
CA THR A 226 -11.14 -11.98 -16.71
C THR A 226 -11.32 -12.31 -18.20
N PRO A 227 -10.72 -11.58 -19.15
CA PRO A 227 -9.62 -10.61 -18.95
C PRO A 227 -10.04 -9.14 -18.88
N PHE A 228 -11.31 -8.80 -19.05
CA PHE A 228 -11.80 -7.41 -19.07
C PHE A 228 -11.36 -6.63 -17.82
N ILE A 229 -11.50 -7.23 -16.64
CA ILE A 229 -11.12 -6.59 -15.37
C ILE A 229 -9.64 -6.18 -15.33
N ASN A 230 -8.75 -6.97 -15.93
CA ASN A 230 -7.31 -6.66 -15.94
C ASN A 230 -7.06 -5.39 -16.76
N TYR A 231 -7.71 -5.25 -17.92
CA TYR A 231 -7.58 -4.06 -18.77
C TYR A 231 -8.18 -2.82 -18.11
N LEU A 232 -9.33 -2.97 -17.43
CA LEU A 232 -9.96 -1.88 -16.67
C LEU A 232 -9.03 -1.35 -15.58
N ILE A 233 -8.40 -2.25 -14.80
CA ILE A 233 -7.48 -1.86 -13.72
C ILE A 233 -6.19 -1.23 -14.30
N LEU A 234 -5.66 -1.76 -15.40
CA LEU A 234 -4.52 -1.13 -16.09
C LEU A 234 -4.85 0.29 -16.57
N GLY A 235 -6.06 0.50 -17.10
CA GLY A 235 -6.56 1.82 -17.46
C GLY A 235 -6.67 2.76 -16.24
N LEU A 236 -7.17 2.25 -15.11
CA LEU A 236 -7.24 3.01 -13.86
C LEU A 236 -5.85 3.41 -13.35
N PHE A 237 -4.87 2.50 -13.39
CA PHE A 237 -3.49 2.81 -13.03
C PHE A 237 -2.86 3.86 -13.95
N ALA A 238 -3.07 3.75 -15.26
CA ALA A 238 -2.61 4.76 -16.20
C ALA A 238 -3.26 6.13 -15.92
N PHE A 239 -4.55 6.14 -15.58
CA PHE A 239 -5.28 7.35 -15.19
C PHE A 239 -4.71 7.97 -13.89
N ILE A 240 -4.43 7.16 -12.87
CA ILE A 240 -3.83 7.64 -11.61
C ILE A 240 -2.44 8.24 -11.87
N LEU A 241 -1.60 7.58 -12.68
CA LEU A 241 -0.29 8.11 -13.04
C LEU A 241 -0.40 9.44 -13.80
N LEU A 242 -1.40 9.58 -14.66
CA LEU A 242 -1.69 10.84 -15.36
C LEU A 242 -2.10 11.94 -14.38
N VAL A 243 -2.96 11.65 -13.41
CA VAL A 243 -3.30 12.61 -12.33
C VAL A 243 -2.06 13.02 -11.54
N MET A 244 -1.21 12.06 -11.18
CA MET A 244 0.05 12.33 -10.46
C MET A 244 1.05 13.15 -11.27
N LEU A 245 0.95 13.17 -12.60
CA LEU A 245 1.77 14.02 -13.47
C LEU A 245 1.34 15.48 -13.39
N PHE A 246 0.03 15.75 -13.32
CA PHE A 246 -0.50 17.11 -13.25
C PHE A 246 -0.39 17.71 -11.85
N ALA A 247 -0.34 16.89 -10.81
CA ALA A 247 -0.21 17.32 -9.43
C ALA A 247 1.22 17.75 -9.07
N GLU A 248 1.43 19.01 -8.70
CA GLU A 248 2.77 19.58 -8.44
C GLU A 248 3.55 18.82 -7.37
N ALA A 249 2.88 18.42 -6.29
CA ALA A 249 3.49 17.71 -5.17
C ALA A 249 4.04 16.32 -5.53
N THR A 250 3.52 15.70 -6.60
CA THR A 250 3.80 14.29 -6.95
C THR A 250 4.54 14.16 -8.27
N ARG A 251 4.47 15.22 -9.10
CA ARG A 251 5.08 15.29 -10.43
C ARG A 251 6.57 15.01 -10.38
N LEU A 252 7.30 15.60 -9.42
CA LEU A 252 8.75 15.39 -9.32
C LEU A 252 9.09 13.92 -9.09
N SER A 253 8.42 13.26 -8.13
CA SER A 253 8.62 11.83 -7.86
C SER A 253 8.28 10.96 -9.06
N LEU A 254 7.23 11.29 -9.81
CA LEU A 254 6.86 10.58 -11.03
C LEU A 254 7.93 10.75 -12.13
N LEU A 255 8.41 11.97 -12.37
CA LEU A 255 9.43 12.26 -13.39
C LEU A 255 10.79 11.64 -13.05
N MET A 256 11.11 11.44 -11.77
CA MET A 256 12.33 10.75 -11.33
C MET A 256 12.23 9.22 -11.44
N THR A 257 11.03 8.66 -11.61
CA THR A 257 10.80 7.21 -11.65
C THR A 257 11.54 6.53 -12.83
N PRO A 258 11.54 7.06 -14.08
CA PRO A 258 12.33 6.48 -15.16
C PRO A 258 13.83 6.41 -14.85
N ILE A 259 14.39 7.41 -14.17
CA ILE A 259 15.80 7.42 -13.77
C ILE A 259 16.09 6.24 -12.84
N TRP A 260 15.20 5.98 -11.88
CA TRP A 260 15.31 4.82 -11.00
C TRP A 260 15.33 3.49 -11.77
N PHE A 261 14.42 3.31 -12.75
CA PHE A 261 14.42 2.11 -13.58
C PHE A 261 15.67 1.98 -14.46
N ILE A 262 16.21 3.09 -14.97
CA ILE A 262 17.46 3.10 -15.72
C ILE A 262 18.62 2.66 -14.81
N VAL A 263 18.69 3.17 -13.58
CA VAL A 263 19.69 2.74 -12.59
C VAL A 263 19.59 1.25 -12.31
N LEU A 264 18.38 0.73 -12.05
CA LEU A 264 18.18 -0.71 -11.85
C LEU A 264 18.60 -1.54 -13.07
N ALA A 265 18.28 -1.09 -14.29
CA ALA A 265 18.67 -1.76 -15.52
C ALA A 265 20.20 -1.77 -15.72
N MET A 266 20.88 -0.67 -15.37
CA MET A 266 22.35 -0.60 -15.40
C MET A 266 22.98 -1.53 -14.37
N LEU A 267 22.48 -1.55 -13.14
CA LEU A 267 22.96 -2.45 -12.08
C LEU A 267 22.77 -3.92 -12.47
N TYR A 268 21.63 -4.28 -13.04
CA TYR A 268 21.36 -5.62 -13.54
C TYR A 268 22.34 -6.02 -14.66
N LYS A 269 22.59 -5.13 -15.63
CA LYS A 269 23.55 -5.37 -16.72
C LYS A 269 24.99 -5.51 -16.22
N TYR A 270 25.41 -4.66 -15.29
CA TYR A 270 26.76 -4.69 -14.73
C TYR A 270 27.05 -6.01 -14.01
N LYS A 271 26.04 -6.58 -13.34
CA LYS A 271 26.15 -7.84 -12.61
C LYS A 271 26.08 -9.11 -13.48
N LYS A 272 25.45 -9.02 -14.65
CA LYS A 272 25.38 -10.13 -15.61
C LYS A 272 26.70 -10.30 -16.40
N ARG A 273 27.53 -9.26 -16.44
CA ARG A 273 28.92 -9.31 -16.89
C ARG A 273 29.81 -9.84 -15.78
#